data_AF-A0A846U3W2-F1
#
_entry.id   AF-A0A846U3W2-F1
#
_cell.length_a   1.000
_cell.length_b   1.000
_cell.length_c   1.000
_cell.angle_alpha   90.00
_cell.angle_beta   90.00
_cell.angle_gamma   90.00
#
_symmetry.space_group_name_H-M   'P 1'
#
loop_
_entity.id
_entity.type
_entity.pdbx_description
1 polymer ?
#
loop_
_entity_poly.entity_id
_entity_poly.type
_entity_poly.pdbx_seq_one_letter_code
_entity_poly.pdbx_strand_id
1 'polypeptide(L)'
;MNPPSLWTASVPVFLRYLARLRGWLDLAQGHATGSDADRLLGARLADDMNPFETQAVIAANFALRACHPLAGLPIPSAGEPGPGFDGLRALIDRVVTMLHELPPALFEDADQRTLESRAGEALVRLPAAEFLQLYALPNFFFHLTTAYAILRSQGVPIGKADFDGFHAYSRTHAEAPVPTHAGEAETLREIERSRLRALVDADIALARPLHAPQFQLVTPGGRAFTRDEYLGKIERGDLRYLRWEPGPMDVRLHADSAVLRYQATLAFDANAPFRCWHIDAYERIDGRWQVVWSQATMIKP
;
A
#
# COMPACT_ATOMS: atom_id res chain seq x y z
N MET A 1 1.76 38.80 -11.73
CA MET A 1 2.76 38.36 -10.74
C MET A 1 4.02 38.01 -11.49
N ASN A 2 5.19 38.49 -11.05
CA ASN A 2 6.46 38.04 -11.62
C ASN A 2 6.67 36.56 -11.28
N PRO A 3 7.32 35.78 -12.17
CA PRO A 3 7.66 34.40 -11.87
C PRO A 3 8.54 34.34 -10.61
N PRO A 4 8.44 33.27 -9.79
CA PRO A 4 9.32 33.10 -8.64
C PRO A 4 10.78 33.02 -9.11
N SER A 5 11.71 33.50 -8.29
CA SER A 5 13.14 33.35 -8.59
C SER A 5 13.52 31.88 -8.75
N LEU A 6 14.53 31.58 -9.57
CA LEU A 6 14.97 30.19 -9.77
C LEU A 6 15.47 29.55 -8.47
N TRP A 7 15.99 30.34 -7.52
CA TRP A 7 16.25 29.85 -6.16
C TRP A 7 14.96 29.38 -5.48
N THR A 8 13.92 30.23 -5.44
CA THR A 8 12.64 29.91 -4.79
C THR A 8 11.98 28.67 -5.41
N ALA A 9 12.11 28.51 -6.73
CA ALA A 9 11.57 27.39 -7.47
C ALA A 9 12.41 26.10 -7.40
N SER A 10 13.63 26.14 -6.83
CA SER A 10 14.55 24.99 -6.77
C SER A 10 14.94 24.63 -5.35
N VAL A 11 15.90 25.33 -4.74
CA VAL A 11 16.58 24.94 -3.49
C VAL A 11 15.56 24.61 -2.37
N PRO A 12 14.57 25.46 -2.05
CA PRO A 12 13.56 25.13 -1.02
C PRO A 12 12.68 23.93 -1.38
N VAL A 13 12.39 23.73 -2.67
CA VAL A 13 11.57 22.61 -3.14
C VAL A 13 12.33 21.29 -2.92
N PHE A 14 13.58 21.20 -3.37
CA PHE A 14 14.39 20.00 -3.17
C PHE A 14 14.63 19.71 -1.69
N LEU A 15 15.00 20.72 -0.89
CA LEU A 15 15.18 20.57 0.56
C LEU A 15 13.94 20.00 1.25
N ARG A 16 12.76 20.51 0.91
CA ARG A 16 11.50 20.01 1.48
C ARG A 16 11.33 18.52 1.21
N TYR A 17 11.46 18.09 -0.04
CA TYR A 17 11.17 16.71 -0.42
C TYR A 17 12.28 15.73 -0.04
N LEU A 18 13.54 16.18 0.05
CA LEU A 18 14.62 15.39 0.63
C LEU A 18 14.41 15.13 2.12
N ALA A 19 13.89 16.11 2.87
CA ALA A 19 13.51 15.90 4.26
C ALA A 19 12.38 14.86 4.39
N ARG A 20 11.43 14.80 3.43
CA ARG A 20 10.40 13.75 3.40
C ARG A 20 11.02 12.37 3.12
N LEU A 21 11.83 12.26 2.07
CA LEU A 21 12.55 11.02 1.74
C LEU A 21 13.35 10.50 2.93
N ARG A 22 14.07 11.39 3.63
CA ARG A 22 14.81 11.04 4.84
C ARG A 22 13.92 10.42 5.92
N GLY A 23 12.76 11.02 6.19
CA GLY A 23 11.79 10.48 7.14
C GLY A 23 11.22 9.12 6.71
N TRP A 24 11.08 8.87 5.41
CA TRP A 24 10.63 7.56 4.93
C TRP A 24 11.66 6.46 5.19
N LEU A 25 12.96 6.78 5.21
CA LEU A 25 14.01 5.82 5.59
C LEU A 25 13.86 5.36 7.04
N ASP A 26 13.45 6.25 7.94
CA ASP A 26 13.23 5.91 9.36
C ASP A 26 12.00 5.00 9.51
N LEU A 27 10.92 5.29 8.78
CA LEU A 27 9.72 4.45 8.75
C LEU A 27 9.99 3.07 8.12
N ALA A 28 10.77 3.04 7.03
CA ALA A 28 11.14 1.81 6.32
C ALA A 28 12.00 0.89 7.20
N GLN A 29 13.01 1.44 7.88
CA GLN A 29 13.84 0.67 8.80
C GLN A 29 13.07 0.21 10.05
N GLY A 30 12.10 0.98 10.53
CA GLY A 30 11.20 0.53 11.59
C GLY A 30 10.28 -0.61 11.16
N HIS A 31 10.02 -0.75 9.86
CA HIS A 31 9.14 -1.77 9.29
C HIS A 31 9.86 -3.12 9.04
N ALA A 32 11.15 -3.10 8.71
CA ALA A 32 11.92 -4.29 8.36
C ALA A 32 13.32 -4.30 9.00
N THR A 33 13.76 -5.45 9.52
CA THR A 33 15.07 -5.60 10.19
C THR A 33 15.87 -6.78 9.64
N GLY A 34 17.20 -6.74 9.77
CA GLY A 34 18.07 -7.82 9.30
C GLY A 34 17.89 -8.08 7.80
N SER A 35 17.71 -9.34 7.41
CA SER A 35 17.56 -9.73 6.00
C SER A 35 16.32 -9.14 5.31
N ASP A 36 15.29 -8.76 6.06
CA ASP A 36 14.13 -8.06 5.49
C ASP A 36 14.46 -6.61 5.13
N ALA A 37 15.35 -5.97 5.89
CA ALA A 37 15.83 -4.62 5.57
C ALA A 37 16.63 -4.63 4.25
N ASP A 38 17.48 -5.64 4.05
CA ASP A 38 18.25 -5.80 2.81
C ASP A 38 17.33 -6.06 1.61
N ARG A 39 16.29 -6.90 1.79
CA ARG A 39 15.26 -7.11 0.75
C ARG A 39 14.53 -5.82 0.40
N LEU A 40 14.17 -5.02 1.40
CA LEU A 40 13.48 -3.74 1.19
C LEU A 40 14.35 -2.74 0.42
N LEU A 41 15.64 -2.64 0.75
CA LEU A 41 16.60 -1.79 0.04
C LEU A 41 16.79 -2.23 -1.43
N GLY A 42 16.79 -3.54 -1.66
CA GLY A 42 16.90 -4.16 -2.99
C GLY A 42 15.61 -4.24 -3.80
N ALA A 43 14.46 -3.85 -3.24
CA ALA A 43 13.15 -3.99 -3.87
C ALA A 43 12.99 -3.09 -5.11
N ARG A 44 12.23 -3.57 -6.10
CA ARG A 44 11.98 -2.93 -7.41
C ARG A 44 10.50 -2.99 -7.76
N LEU A 45 10.02 -2.08 -8.63
CA LEU A 45 8.67 -2.15 -9.19
C LEU A 45 8.57 -3.05 -10.43
N ALA A 46 9.65 -3.17 -11.18
CA ALA A 46 9.80 -4.03 -12.34
C ALA A 46 11.25 -4.52 -12.42
N ASP A 47 11.46 -5.65 -13.09
CA ASP A 47 12.76 -6.35 -13.13
C ASP A 47 13.89 -5.49 -13.70
N ASP A 48 13.56 -4.61 -14.66
CA ASP A 48 14.50 -3.71 -15.35
C ASP A 48 14.63 -2.32 -14.69
N MET A 49 13.86 -2.04 -13.64
CA MET A 49 13.96 -0.78 -12.90
C MET A 49 15.00 -0.84 -11.79
N ASN A 50 15.66 0.30 -11.54
CA ASN A 50 16.56 0.47 -10.39
C ASN A 50 15.84 0.22 -9.04
N PRO A 51 16.55 -0.37 -8.05
CA PRO A 51 16.00 -0.70 -6.74
C PRO A 51 15.81 0.55 -5.86
N PHE A 52 15.08 0.40 -4.75
CA PHE A 52 14.79 1.49 -3.81
C PHE A 52 16.01 2.33 -3.45
N GLU A 53 17.10 1.69 -3.04
CA GLU A 53 18.34 2.38 -2.65
C GLU A 53 18.84 3.30 -3.77
N THR A 54 18.94 2.77 -4.99
CA THR A 54 19.39 3.53 -6.16
C THR A 54 18.42 4.66 -6.51
N GLN A 55 17.10 4.45 -6.40
CA GLN A 55 16.12 5.53 -6.64
C GLN A 55 16.32 6.69 -5.65
N ALA A 56 16.54 6.38 -4.36
CA ALA A 56 16.79 7.38 -3.34
C ALA A 56 18.11 8.15 -3.58
N VAL A 57 19.19 7.44 -3.92
CA VAL A 57 20.49 8.03 -4.29
C VAL A 57 20.35 8.96 -5.49
N ILE A 58 19.65 8.54 -6.55
CA ILE A 58 19.48 9.36 -7.74
C ILE A 58 18.65 10.61 -7.40
N ALA A 59 17.55 10.48 -6.64
CA ALA A 59 16.75 11.63 -6.23
C ALA A 59 17.59 12.67 -5.45
N ALA A 60 18.40 12.22 -4.48
CA ALA A 60 19.30 13.09 -3.73
C ALA A 60 20.31 13.79 -4.64
N ASN A 61 21.01 13.05 -5.49
CA ASN A 61 21.99 13.63 -6.40
C ASN A 61 21.36 14.55 -7.48
N PHE A 62 20.12 14.30 -7.90
CA PHE A 62 19.45 15.16 -8.87
C PHE A 62 19.23 16.57 -8.33
N ALA A 63 19.03 16.72 -7.01
CA ALA A 63 18.92 18.04 -6.39
C ALA A 63 20.23 18.86 -6.56
N LEU A 64 21.40 18.22 -6.41
CA LEU A 64 22.69 18.87 -6.66
C LEU A 64 22.88 19.21 -8.14
N ARG A 65 22.55 18.25 -9.03
CA ARG A 65 22.61 18.42 -10.49
C ARG A 65 21.69 19.53 -10.99
N ALA A 66 20.60 19.81 -10.27
CA ALA A 66 19.70 20.91 -10.56
C ALA A 66 20.25 22.25 -10.05
N CYS A 67 20.58 22.32 -8.76
CA CYS A 67 20.82 23.61 -8.09
C CYS A 67 22.20 24.20 -8.38
N HIS A 68 23.25 23.39 -8.53
CA HIS A 68 24.61 23.91 -8.72
C HIS A 68 24.78 24.62 -10.07
N PRO A 69 24.34 24.05 -11.22
CA PRO A 69 24.41 24.75 -12.48
C PRO A 69 23.55 26.02 -12.50
N LEU A 70 22.39 26.00 -11.84
CA LEU A 70 21.56 27.19 -11.66
C LEU A 70 22.27 28.28 -10.86
N ALA A 71 23.08 27.91 -9.86
CA ALA A 71 23.94 28.82 -9.10
C ALA A 71 25.22 29.25 -9.85
N GLY A 72 25.46 28.74 -11.06
CA GLY A 72 26.70 28.97 -11.81
C GLY A 72 27.92 28.24 -11.23
N LEU A 73 27.71 27.17 -10.47
CA LEU A 73 28.74 26.39 -9.79
C LEU A 73 28.90 25.00 -10.43
N PRO A 74 30.09 24.37 -10.33
CA PRO A 74 30.26 22.97 -10.69
C PRO A 74 29.41 22.06 -9.79
N ILE A 75 28.98 20.92 -10.30
CA ILE A 75 28.22 19.93 -9.52
C ILE A 75 29.20 19.18 -8.59
N PRO A 76 29.05 19.27 -7.25
CA PRO A 76 29.91 18.55 -6.32
C PRO A 76 29.54 17.07 -6.27
N SER A 77 30.46 16.24 -5.77
CA SER A 77 30.16 14.85 -5.43
C SER A 77 29.70 14.74 -3.99
N ALA A 78 28.55 14.10 -3.74
CA ALA A 78 28.10 13.72 -2.40
C ALA A 78 28.76 12.42 -1.88
N GLY A 79 29.64 11.81 -2.69
CA GLY A 79 30.22 10.49 -2.45
C GLY A 79 29.21 9.35 -2.63
N GLU A 80 29.69 8.12 -2.47
CA GLU A 80 28.82 6.93 -2.47
C GLU A 80 27.98 6.85 -1.18
N PRO A 81 26.79 6.25 -1.21
CA PRO A 81 26.10 5.89 0.01
C PRO A 81 26.95 4.89 0.81
N GLY A 82 26.92 5.01 2.14
CA GLY A 82 27.37 3.91 3.01
C GLY A 82 26.41 2.72 2.91
N PRO A 83 26.67 1.62 3.65
CA PRO A 83 25.77 0.47 3.63
C PRO A 83 24.43 0.79 4.31
N GLY A 84 23.35 0.27 3.73
CA GLY A 84 22.03 0.22 4.34
C GLY A 84 21.36 1.59 4.53
N PHE A 85 20.33 1.61 5.37
CA PHE A 85 19.54 2.82 5.66
C PHE A 85 20.38 3.95 6.28
N ASP A 86 21.37 3.62 7.11
CA ASP A 86 22.28 4.61 7.72
C ASP A 86 23.13 5.31 6.65
N GLY A 87 23.66 4.54 5.70
CA GLY A 87 24.42 5.08 4.58
C GLY A 87 23.60 6.00 3.68
N LEU A 88 22.35 5.62 3.39
CA LEU A 88 21.41 6.46 2.65
C LEU A 88 21.08 7.77 3.37
N ARG A 89 20.80 7.72 4.68
CA ARG A 89 20.58 8.92 5.48
C ARG A 89 21.79 9.85 5.45
N ALA A 90 22.98 9.30 5.66
CA ALA A 90 24.21 10.07 5.63
C ALA A 90 24.44 10.74 4.27
N LEU A 91 24.11 10.07 3.16
CA LEU A 91 24.17 10.66 1.82
C LEU A 91 23.18 11.83 1.67
N ILE A 92 21.92 11.63 2.06
CA ILE A 92 20.89 12.68 1.99
C ILE A 92 21.27 13.88 2.86
N ASP A 93 21.78 13.65 4.06
CA ASP A 93 22.20 14.71 4.99
C ASP A 93 23.38 15.53 4.41
N ARG A 94 24.33 14.89 3.72
CA ARG A 94 25.40 15.59 2.98
C ARG A 94 24.84 16.44 1.83
N VAL A 95 23.93 15.88 1.03
CA VAL A 95 23.26 16.62 -0.07
C VAL A 95 22.51 17.84 0.47
N VAL A 96 21.74 17.67 1.55
CA VAL A 96 21.00 18.75 2.22
C VAL A 96 21.95 19.85 2.71
N THR A 97 23.08 19.47 3.30
CA THR A 97 24.12 20.43 3.73
C THR A 97 24.64 21.26 2.54
N MET A 98 25.01 20.60 1.43
CA MET A 98 25.47 21.28 0.23
C MET A 98 24.42 22.22 -0.38
N LEU A 99 23.13 21.87 -0.31
CA LEU A 99 22.05 22.73 -0.79
C LEU A 99 21.84 23.97 0.11
N HIS A 100 22.08 23.85 1.41
CA HIS A 100 22.02 24.99 2.34
C HIS A 100 23.14 26.02 2.11
N GLU A 101 24.23 25.63 1.47
CA GLU A 101 25.34 26.52 1.10
C GLU A 101 25.05 27.37 -0.16
N LEU A 102 23.86 27.21 -0.77
CA LEU A 102 23.45 27.95 -1.97
C LEU A 102 22.47 29.09 -1.63
N PRO A 103 22.93 30.31 -1.29
CA PRO A 103 22.04 31.43 -0.99
C PRO A 103 21.37 32.00 -2.26
N PRO A 104 20.25 32.73 -2.11
CA PRO A 104 19.53 33.35 -3.24
C PRO A 104 20.41 34.23 -4.15
N ALA A 105 21.42 34.89 -3.59
CA ALA A 105 22.34 35.77 -4.32
C ALA A 105 23.09 35.06 -5.47
N LEU A 106 23.31 33.74 -5.39
CA LEU A 106 23.95 32.99 -6.49
C LEU A 106 23.03 32.82 -7.73
N PHE A 107 21.76 33.17 -7.60
CA PHE A 107 20.72 32.92 -8.61
C PHE A 107 20.19 34.20 -9.26
N GLU A 108 20.72 35.38 -8.95
CA GLU A 108 20.19 36.68 -9.41
C GLU A 108 20.09 36.79 -10.95
N ASP A 109 21.03 36.18 -11.68
CA ASP A 109 21.04 36.12 -13.15
C ASP A 109 20.92 34.69 -13.70
N ALA A 110 20.38 33.77 -12.90
CA ALA A 110 20.29 32.37 -13.30
C ALA A 110 19.45 32.17 -14.56
N ASP A 111 18.43 33.01 -14.79
CA ASP A 111 17.51 32.97 -15.92
C ASP A 111 18.19 33.26 -17.27
N GLN A 112 19.32 33.98 -17.27
CA GLN A 112 20.12 34.26 -18.46
C GLN A 112 21.02 33.09 -18.88
N ARG A 113 21.10 32.02 -18.07
CA ARG A 113 21.99 30.89 -18.29
C ARG A 113 21.36 29.85 -19.23
N THR A 114 22.19 29.27 -20.10
CA THR A 114 21.86 28.03 -20.80
C THR A 114 22.66 26.90 -20.15
N LEU A 115 21.96 25.87 -19.69
CA LEU A 115 22.52 24.76 -18.94
C LEU A 115 22.63 23.52 -19.82
N GLU A 116 23.71 22.78 -19.64
CA GLU A 116 23.97 21.51 -20.34
C GLU A 116 24.01 20.35 -19.34
N SER A 117 23.37 19.24 -19.69
CA SER A 117 23.44 17.99 -18.95
C SER A 117 23.41 16.82 -19.93
N ARG A 118 24.07 15.71 -19.59
CA ARG A 118 23.89 14.44 -20.30
C ARG A 118 22.73 13.66 -19.69
N ALA A 119 21.82 13.22 -20.54
CA ALA A 119 20.68 12.35 -20.23
C ALA A 119 20.84 11.04 -21.00
N GLY A 120 21.51 10.06 -20.40
CA GLY A 120 21.98 8.88 -21.14
C GLY A 120 22.93 9.31 -22.26
N GLU A 121 22.58 9.01 -23.50
CA GLU A 121 23.36 9.39 -24.69
C GLU A 121 23.04 10.80 -25.21
N ALA A 122 21.90 11.39 -24.80
CA ALA A 122 21.47 12.69 -25.28
C ALA A 122 22.15 13.85 -24.53
N LEU A 123 22.56 14.88 -25.26
CA LEU A 123 22.93 16.17 -24.69
C LEU A 123 21.67 17.03 -24.56
N VAL A 124 21.31 17.37 -23.32
CA VAL A 124 20.24 18.32 -23.01
C VAL A 124 20.87 19.69 -22.85
N ARG A 125 20.49 20.64 -23.69
CA ARG A 125 20.92 22.05 -23.62
C ARG A 125 19.67 22.93 -23.58
N LEU A 126 19.39 23.55 -22.44
CA LEU A 126 18.15 24.28 -22.20
C LEU A 126 18.41 25.61 -21.47
N PRO A 127 17.59 26.65 -21.70
CA PRO A 127 17.53 27.81 -20.81
C PRO A 127 17.27 27.37 -19.37
N ALA A 128 17.83 28.07 -18.38
CA ALA A 128 17.81 27.65 -16.98
C ALA A 128 16.42 27.35 -16.41
N ALA A 129 15.41 28.15 -16.76
CA ALA A 129 14.03 27.93 -16.33
C ALA A 129 13.45 26.62 -16.90
N GLU A 130 13.64 26.38 -18.20
CA GLU A 130 13.20 25.14 -18.86
C GLU A 130 13.98 23.93 -18.35
N PHE A 131 15.30 24.09 -18.12
CA PHE A 131 16.12 23.05 -17.50
C PHE A 131 15.56 22.64 -16.14
N LEU A 132 15.22 23.59 -15.28
CA LEU A 132 14.64 23.30 -13.97
C LEU A 132 13.26 22.63 -14.11
N GLN A 133 12.36 23.23 -14.88
CA GLN A 133 10.94 22.87 -14.91
C GLN A 133 10.62 21.63 -15.75
N LEU A 134 11.32 21.44 -16.86
CA LEU A 134 11.03 20.39 -17.85
C LEU A 134 12.00 19.23 -17.81
N TYR A 135 13.17 19.40 -17.17
CA TYR A 135 14.16 18.33 -17.05
C TYR A 135 14.43 17.95 -15.60
N ALA A 136 14.86 18.90 -14.76
CA ALA A 136 15.35 18.57 -13.42
C ALA A 136 14.24 18.16 -12.44
N LEU A 137 13.18 18.95 -12.32
CA LEU A 137 12.05 18.64 -11.43
C LEU A 137 11.34 17.33 -11.85
N PRO A 138 11.03 17.07 -13.14
CA PRO A 138 10.44 15.80 -13.54
C PRO A 138 11.30 14.59 -13.19
N ASN A 139 12.61 14.65 -13.42
CA ASN A 139 13.51 13.55 -13.07
C ASN A 139 13.58 13.34 -11.55
N PHE A 140 13.74 14.41 -10.77
CA PHE A 140 13.74 14.34 -9.31
C PHE A 140 12.46 13.70 -8.77
N PHE A 141 11.30 14.21 -9.19
CA PHE A 141 10.02 13.69 -8.72
C PHE A 141 9.71 12.29 -9.24
N PHE A 142 10.20 11.91 -10.42
CA PHE A 142 10.14 10.53 -10.89
C PHE A 142 10.83 9.60 -9.90
N HIS A 143 12.12 9.81 -9.62
CA HIS A 143 12.88 8.96 -8.71
C HIS A 143 12.32 8.97 -7.28
N LEU A 144 11.91 10.14 -6.78
CA LEU A 144 11.30 10.27 -5.46
C LEU A 144 9.96 9.51 -5.37
N THR A 145 9.09 9.64 -6.37
CA THR A 145 7.80 8.95 -6.41
C THR A 145 7.98 7.45 -6.59
N THR A 146 8.95 7.02 -7.40
CA THR A 146 9.29 5.60 -7.53
C THR A 146 9.80 5.03 -6.21
N ALA A 147 10.67 5.74 -5.48
CA ALA A 147 11.11 5.32 -4.15
C ALA A 147 9.92 5.19 -3.17
N TYR A 148 9.00 6.17 -3.15
CA TYR A 148 7.76 6.10 -2.40
C TYR A 148 6.91 4.87 -2.78
N ALA A 149 6.71 4.63 -4.08
CA ALA A 149 5.89 3.54 -4.57
C ALA A 149 6.48 2.17 -4.24
N ILE A 150 7.81 2.02 -4.27
CA ILE A 150 8.49 0.78 -3.84
C ILE A 150 8.22 0.55 -2.36
N LEU A 151 8.47 1.52 -1.48
CA LEU A 151 8.21 1.35 -0.05
C LEU A 151 6.74 1.00 0.23
N ARG A 152 5.80 1.70 -0.42
CA ARG A 152 4.37 1.42 -0.26
C ARG A 152 3.98 0.03 -0.77
N SER A 153 4.57 -0.44 -1.87
CA SER A 153 4.31 -1.79 -2.40
C SER A 153 4.89 -2.89 -1.49
N GLN A 154 5.94 -2.57 -0.73
CA GLN A 154 6.50 -3.47 0.30
C GLN A 154 5.77 -3.39 1.65
N GLY A 155 4.66 -2.63 1.76
CA GLY A 155 3.84 -2.57 2.97
C GLY A 155 4.30 -1.55 4.03
N VAL A 156 5.30 -0.71 3.72
CA VAL A 156 5.71 0.38 4.62
C VAL A 156 4.52 1.36 4.75
N PRO A 157 4.13 1.76 5.99
CA PRO A 157 2.91 2.53 6.22
C PRO A 157 3.08 4.04 5.93
N ILE A 158 3.49 4.38 4.71
CA ILE A 158 3.60 5.77 4.22
C ILE A 158 2.43 6.12 3.31
N GLY A 159 1.91 7.34 3.42
CA GLY A 159 0.83 7.86 2.59
C GLY A 159 1.18 9.17 1.88
N LYS A 160 0.20 9.76 1.19
CA LYS A 160 0.37 11.07 0.53
C LYS A 160 0.77 12.17 1.51
N ALA A 161 0.30 12.07 2.76
CA ALA A 161 0.70 12.94 3.85
C ALA A 161 2.21 12.89 4.07
N ASP A 162 2.82 11.70 4.13
CA ASP A 162 4.27 11.53 4.21
C ASP A 162 4.97 12.06 2.96
N PHE A 163 4.35 11.92 1.78
CA PHE A 163 4.92 12.39 0.53
C PHE A 163 5.17 13.90 0.49
N ASP A 164 4.13 14.71 0.71
CA ASP A 164 4.24 16.18 0.54
C ASP A 164 4.14 17.00 1.83
N GLY A 165 3.65 16.43 2.93
CA GLY A 165 3.47 17.13 4.20
C GLY A 165 2.40 18.22 4.18
N PHE A 166 1.53 18.23 3.19
CA PHE A 166 0.37 19.11 3.11
C PHE A 166 -0.94 18.33 3.24
N HIS A 167 -0.97 17.07 2.77
CA HIS A 167 -2.12 16.22 2.99
C HIS A 167 -2.23 15.88 4.47
N ALA A 168 -3.43 16.10 5.02
CA ALA A 168 -3.82 15.64 6.33
C ALA A 168 -5.09 14.80 6.16
N TYR A 169 -5.04 13.57 6.62
CA TYR A 169 -6.20 12.69 6.65
C TYR A 169 -6.75 12.70 8.07
N SER A 170 -8.02 13.11 8.23
CA SER A 170 -8.75 12.93 9.50
C SER A 170 -8.65 11.48 9.93
N ARG A 171 -8.57 11.15 11.21
CA ARG A 171 -8.49 9.75 11.67
C ARG A 171 -9.69 8.86 11.25
N THR A 172 -10.71 9.44 10.62
CA THR A 172 -11.80 8.75 9.90
C THR A 172 -11.49 8.38 8.44
N HIS A 173 -10.47 9.00 7.84
CA HIS A 173 -9.85 8.70 6.54
C HIS A 173 -8.37 8.29 6.65
N ALA A 174 -7.82 8.24 7.86
CA ALA A 174 -6.71 7.35 8.13
C ALA A 174 -7.26 5.96 7.85
N GLU A 175 -6.94 5.42 6.68
CA GLU A 175 -6.89 3.97 6.52
C GLU A 175 -6.21 3.47 7.78
N ALA A 176 -6.98 2.79 8.63
CA ALA A 176 -6.42 2.04 9.74
C ALA A 176 -5.21 1.28 9.18
N PRO A 177 -4.08 1.17 9.91
CA PRO A 177 -2.92 0.45 9.43
C PRO A 177 -3.44 -0.83 8.81
N VAL A 178 -3.23 -1.01 7.49
CA VAL A 178 -3.71 -2.17 6.75
C VAL A 178 -3.24 -3.33 7.60
N PRO A 179 -4.16 -4.03 8.30
CA PRO A 179 -3.74 -5.15 9.09
C PRO A 179 -3.14 -6.05 8.03
N THR A 180 -1.92 -6.53 8.27
CA THR A 180 -1.24 -7.42 7.34
C THR A 180 -2.28 -8.37 6.76
N HIS A 181 -2.33 -8.60 5.45
CA HIS A 181 -3.39 -9.44 4.85
C HIS A 181 -3.58 -10.76 5.62
N ALA A 182 -2.55 -11.25 6.31
CA ALA A 182 -2.60 -12.34 7.29
C ALA A 182 -3.57 -12.11 8.48
N GLY A 183 -3.53 -10.94 9.15
CA GLY A 183 -4.36 -10.62 10.31
C GLY A 183 -5.85 -10.41 9.97
N GLU A 184 -6.16 -9.70 8.87
CA GLU A 184 -7.55 -9.59 8.41
C GLU A 184 -8.08 -10.93 7.91
N ALA A 185 -7.24 -11.72 7.24
CA ALA A 185 -7.65 -13.05 6.78
C ALA A 185 -7.98 -13.95 7.96
N GLU A 186 -7.17 -13.94 9.03
CA GLU A 186 -7.48 -14.73 10.22
C GLU A 186 -8.75 -14.24 10.93
N THR A 187 -8.96 -12.92 11.01
CA THR A 187 -10.21 -12.35 11.53
C THR A 187 -11.43 -12.86 10.75
N LEU A 188 -11.36 -12.90 9.42
CA LEU A 188 -12.45 -13.46 8.60
C LEU A 188 -12.65 -14.96 8.82
N ARG A 189 -11.58 -15.74 9.02
CA ARG A 189 -11.70 -17.16 9.38
C ARG A 189 -12.38 -17.36 10.72
N GLU A 190 -12.08 -16.51 11.71
CA GLU A 190 -12.74 -16.54 13.02
C GLU A 190 -14.22 -16.15 12.92
N ILE A 191 -14.54 -15.12 12.14
CA ILE A 191 -15.92 -14.70 11.85
C ILE A 191 -16.69 -15.83 11.16
N GLU A 192 -16.11 -16.49 10.16
CA GLU A 192 -16.70 -17.64 9.50
C GLU A 192 -16.96 -18.78 10.49
N ARG A 193 -15.96 -19.19 11.29
CA ARG A 193 -16.13 -20.23 12.32
C ARG A 193 -17.23 -19.86 13.33
N SER A 194 -17.30 -18.60 13.74
CA SER A 194 -18.35 -18.08 14.64
C SER A 194 -19.73 -18.17 13.99
N ARG A 195 -19.86 -17.76 12.72
CA ARG A 195 -21.10 -17.88 11.94
C ARG A 195 -21.57 -19.32 11.84
N LEU A 196 -20.69 -20.24 11.47
CA LEU A 196 -21.03 -21.66 11.34
C LEU A 196 -21.50 -22.26 12.66
N ARG A 197 -20.82 -21.92 13.77
CA ARG A 197 -21.24 -22.34 15.11
C ARG A 197 -22.62 -21.80 15.46
N ALA A 198 -22.88 -20.52 15.21
CA ALA A 198 -24.18 -19.91 15.45
C ALA A 198 -25.32 -20.62 14.66
N LEU A 199 -25.04 -21.04 13.42
CA LEU A 199 -26.01 -21.77 12.60
C LEU A 199 -26.29 -23.19 13.12
N VAL A 200 -25.27 -23.88 13.66
CA VAL A 200 -25.42 -25.20 14.31
C VAL A 200 -26.19 -25.09 15.63
N ASP A 201 -25.86 -24.08 16.43
CA ASP A 201 -26.48 -23.86 17.75
C ASP A 201 -27.86 -23.18 17.65
N ALA A 202 -28.31 -22.83 16.44
CA ALA A 202 -29.50 -22.04 16.16
C ALA A 202 -29.54 -20.68 16.91
N ASP A 203 -28.37 -20.08 17.16
CA ASP A 203 -28.22 -18.75 17.77
C ASP A 203 -28.45 -17.68 16.71
N ILE A 204 -29.71 -17.32 16.51
CA ILE A 204 -30.13 -16.30 15.52
C ILE A 204 -29.65 -14.90 15.92
N ALA A 205 -29.50 -14.63 17.23
CA ALA A 205 -29.03 -13.34 17.71
C ALA A 205 -27.57 -13.09 17.30
N LEU A 206 -26.74 -14.14 17.31
CA LEU A 206 -25.37 -14.09 16.81
C LEU A 206 -25.31 -14.21 15.28
N ALA A 207 -26.10 -15.08 14.66
CA ALA A 207 -26.04 -15.33 13.22
C ALA A 207 -26.55 -14.13 12.40
N ARG A 208 -27.65 -13.49 12.79
CA ARG A 208 -28.29 -12.41 12.03
C ARG A 208 -27.38 -11.22 11.71
N PRO A 209 -26.61 -10.63 12.65
CA PRO A 209 -25.70 -9.52 12.33
C PRO A 209 -24.49 -9.93 11.48
N LEU A 210 -24.21 -11.23 11.34
CA LEU A 210 -23.14 -11.74 10.47
C LEU A 210 -23.62 -11.93 9.01
N HIS A 211 -24.93 -11.88 8.75
CA HIS A 211 -25.50 -12.01 7.40
C HIS A 211 -26.08 -10.67 6.94
N ALA A 212 -25.59 -10.18 5.80
CA ALA A 212 -26.04 -8.92 5.23
C ALA A 212 -27.54 -8.94 4.90
N PRO A 213 -28.26 -7.81 4.94
CA PRO A 213 -29.67 -7.74 4.54
C PRO A 213 -29.96 -8.35 3.17
N GLN A 214 -29.06 -8.16 2.22
CA GLN A 214 -29.12 -8.69 0.85
C GLN A 214 -28.58 -10.12 0.70
N PHE A 215 -28.29 -10.82 1.80
CA PHE A 215 -27.65 -12.13 1.74
C PHE A 215 -28.47 -13.16 0.94
N GLN A 216 -27.76 -13.96 0.14
CA GLN A 216 -28.32 -15.13 -0.54
C GLN A 216 -27.48 -16.39 -0.30
N LEU A 217 -28.17 -17.50 -0.01
CA LEU A 217 -27.60 -18.83 0.07
C LEU A 217 -28.01 -19.64 -1.17
N VAL A 218 -27.07 -20.35 -1.79
CA VAL A 218 -27.33 -21.46 -2.71
C VAL A 218 -26.84 -22.77 -2.09
N THR A 219 -27.78 -23.65 -1.79
CA THR A 219 -27.52 -24.96 -1.18
C THR A 219 -26.84 -25.94 -2.15
N PRO A 220 -26.28 -27.07 -1.66
CA PRO A 220 -25.68 -28.08 -2.54
C PRO A 220 -26.61 -28.67 -3.60
N GLY A 221 -27.93 -28.64 -3.36
CA GLY A 221 -28.96 -29.06 -4.31
C GLY A 221 -29.39 -27.97 -5.30
N GLY A 222 -28.74 -26.79 -5.28
CA GLY A 222 -29.06 -25.66 -6.16
C GLY A 222 -30.25 -24.80 -5.71
N ARG A 223 -30.87 -25.11 -4.55
CA ARG A 223 -31.95 -24.26 -4.02
C ARG A 223 -31.39 -22.97 -3.43
N ALA A 224 -32.01 -21.85 -3.79
CA ALA A 224 -31.70 -20.52 -3.26
C ALA A 224 -32.58 -20.15 -2.05
N PHE A 225 -32.01 -19.37 -1.12
CA PHE A 225 -32.72 -18.75 0.00
C PHE A 225 -32.24 -17.31 0.21
N THR A 226 -33.14 -16.41 0.55
CA THR A 226 -32.80 -15.12 1.16
C THR A 226 -32.34 -15.30 2.61
N ARG A 227 -31.72 -14.27 3.20
CA ARG A 227 -31.35 -14.27 4.62
C ARG A 227 -32.50 -14.66 5.54
N ASP A 228 -33.64 -13.99 5.40
CA ASP A 228 -34.73 -14.12 6.36
C ASP A 228 -35.44 -15.48 6.22
N GLU A 229 -35.52 -16.02 5.00
CA GLU A 229 -35.99 -17.39 4.79
C GLU A 229 -35.04 -18.42 5.40
N TYR A 230 -33.74 -18.27 5.16
CA TYR A 230 -32.72 -19.22 5.64
C TYR A 230 -32.63 -19.21 7.17
N LEU A 231 -32.39 -18.04 7.77
CA LEU A 231 -32.28 -17.91 9.23
C LEU A 231 -33.61 -18.21 9.93
N GLY A 232 -34.74 -17.82 9.33
CA GLY A 232 -36.07 -18.14 9.89
C GLY A 232 -36.37 -19.64 9.88
N LYS A 233 -35.85 -20.40 8.90
CA LYS A 233 -35.95 -21.87 8.92
C LYS A 233 -35.14 -22.50 10.04
N ILE A 234 -33.96 -21.97 10.34
CA ILE A 234 -33.14 -22.42 11.46
C ILE A 234 -33.83 -22.07 12.79
N GLU A 235 -34.32 -20.84 12.92
CA GLU A 235 -35.03 -20.34 14.10
C GLU A 235 -36.24 -21.21 14.48
N ARG A 236 -37.03 -21.62 13.49
CA ARG A 236 -38.19 -22.50 13.70
C ARG A 236 -37.84 -23.98 13.84
N GLY A 237 -36.59 -24.36 13.59
CA GLY A 237 -36.14 -25.75 13.58
C GLY A 237 -36.50 -26.53 12.31
N ASP A 238 -37.05 -25.88 11.27
CA ASP A 238 -37.32 -26.49 9.95
C ASP A 238 -36.02 -26.94 9.24
N LEU A 239 -34.90 -26.30 9.58
CA LEU A 239 -33.57 -26.61 9.08
C LEU A 239 -32.61 -26.70 10.27
N ARG A 240 -32.18 -27.90 10.62
CA ARG A 240 -31.30 -28.13 11.77
C ARG A 240 -29.98 -28.75 11.34
N TYR A 241 -28.90 -28.00 11.48
CA TYR A 241 -27.55 -28.55 11.36
C TYR A 241 -27.19 -29.27 12.66
N LEU A 242 -26.84 -30.55 12.57
CA LEU A 242 -26.28 -31.31 13.69
C LEU A 242 -24.76 -31.16 13.76
N ARG A 243 -24.13 -30.92 12.61
CA ARG A 243 -22.69 -30.74 12.48
C ARG A 243 -22.38 -29.82 11.30
N TRP A 244 -21.41 -28.93 11.49
CA TRP A 244 -20.79 -28.16 10.41
C TRP A 244 -19.32 -27.91 10.76
N GLU A 245 -18.44 -28.73 10.22
CA GLU A 245 -17.00 -28.66 10.50
C GLU A 245 -16.25 -28.16 9.27
N PRO A 246 -15.74 -26.92 9.31
CA PRO A 246 -14.91 -26.40 8.23
C PRO A 246 -13.48 -26.97 8.32
N GLY A 247 -12.90 -27.29 7.17
CA GLY A 247 -11.46 -27.50 7.01
C GLY A 247 -10.68 -26.18 6.92
N PRO A 248 -9.42 -26.23 6.44
CA PRO A 248 -8.63 -25.02 6.18
C PRO A 248 -9.34 -24.07 5.21
N MET A 249 -9.31 -22.78 5.51
CA MET A 249 -9.96 -21.73 4.72
C MET A 249 -8.93 -20.90 3.94
N ASP A 250 -9.03 -20.97 2.62
CA ASP A 250 -8.38 -20.00 1.73
C ASP A 250 -9.15 -18.68 1.80
N VAL A 251 -8.45 -17.57 1.99
CA VAL A 251 -9.06 -16.23 2.03
C VAL A 251 -8.43 -15.37 0.93
N ARG A 252 -9.26 -14.78 0.08
CA ARG A 252 -8.85 -13.72 -0.85
C ARG A 252 -9.46 -12.41 -0.39
N LEU A 253 -8.63 -11.47 0.02
CA LEU A 253 -9.01 -10.13 0.47
C LEU A 253 -8.84 -9.11 -0.65
N HIS A 254 -9.80 -8.21 -0.78
CA HIS A 254 -9.72 -7.05 -1.66
C HIS A 254 -10.48 -5.86 -1.06
N ALA A 255 -9.75 -4.95 -0.40
CA ALA A 255 -10.28 -3.77 0.28
C ALA A 255 -11.50 -4.08 1.18
N ASP A 256 -12.70 -3.70 0.76
CA ASP A 256 -13.96 -3.89 1.49
C ASP A 256 -14.68 -5.21 1.17
N SER A 257 -14.02 -6.13 0.47
CA SER A 257 -14.58 -7.42 0.06
C SER A 257 -13.62 -8.57 0.35
N ALA A 258 -14.18 -9.75 0.58
CA ALA A 258 -13.40 -10.97 0.71
C ALA A 258 -14.16 -12.19 0.16
N VAL A 259 -13.40 -13.19 -0.30
CA VAL A 259 -13.93 -14.49 -0.68
C VAL A 259 -13.21 -15.57 0.12
N LEU A 260 -13.98 -16.38 0.82
CA LEU A 260 -13.52 -17.56 1.52
C LEU A 260 -13.84 -18.79 0.69
N ARG A 261 -12.89 -19.72 0.62
CA ARG A 261 -13.11 -21.04 0.00
C ARG A 261 -12.55 -22.13 0.89
N TYR A 262 -13.37 -23.13 1.18
CA TYR A 262 -12.99 -24.25 2.03
C TYR A 262 -13.83 -25.48 1.74
N GLN A 263 -13.37 -26.64 2.20
CA GLN A 263 -14.20 -27.82 2.31
C GLN A 263 -14.79 -27.91 3.71
N ALA A 264 -16.01 -28.42 3.83
CA ALA A 264 -16.64 -28.67 5.11
C ALA A 264 -17.35 -30.02 5.13
N THR A 265 -17.48 -30.59 6.33
CA THR A 265 -18.32 -31.77 6.61
C THR A 265 -19.57 -31.31 7.34
N LEU A 266 -20.73 -31.57 6.76
CA LEU A 266 -22.04 -31.19 7.30
C LEU A 266 -22.85 -32.44 7.63
N ALA A 267 -23.73 -32.34 8.63
CA ALA A 267 -24.70 -33.36 8.95
C ALA A 267 -26.05 -32.73 9.33
N PHE A 268 -27.12 -33.15 8.66
CA PHE A 268 -28.51 -32.93 9.10
C PHE A 268 -29.06 -34.15 9.85
N ASP A 269 -28.48 -35.32 9.58
CA ASP A 269 -28.68 -36.59 10.29
C ASP A 269 -27.32 -37.07 10.79
N ALA A 270 -27.24 -37.46 12.06
CA ALA A 270 -26.00 -37.88 12.73
C ALA A 270 -25.34 -39.08 12.03
N ASN A 271 -26.13 -39.91 11.33
CA ASN A 271 -25.64 -41.12 10.66
C ASN A 271 -25.24 -40.90 9.20
N ALA A 272 -25.46 -39.70 8.64
CA ALA A 272 -25.25 -39.42 7.22
C ALA A 272 -24.54 -38.08 6.98
N PRO A 273 -23.28 -37.91 7.45
CA PRO A 273 -22.49 -36.73 7.12
C PRO A 273 -22.12 -36.73 5.63
N PHE A 274 -22.05 -35.54 5.04
CA PHE A 274 -21.59 -35.34 3.67
C PHE A 274 -20.58 -34.20 3.61
N ARG A 275 -19.75 -34.21 2.56
CA ARG A 275 -18.75 -33.17 2.31
C ARG A 275 -19.20 -32.23 1.23
N CYS A 276 -18.85 -30.96 1.36
CA CYS A 276 -19.06 -29.96 0.31
C CYS A 276 -17.91 -28.97 0.23
N TRP A 277 -17.73 -28.41 -0.97
CA TRP A 277 -17.04 -27.14 -1.14
C TRP A 277 -17.95 -26.01 -0.72
N HIS A 278 -17.39 -25.01 -0.05
CA HIS A 278 -18.01 -23.74 0.28
C HIS A 278 -17.27 -22.60 -0.40
N ILE A 279 -18.04 -21.64 -0.91
CA ILE A 279 -17.58 -20.32 -1.28
C ILE A 279 -18.49 -19.32 -0.57
N ASP A 280 -17.89 -18.48 0.27
CA ASP A 280 -18.58 -17.43 1.01
C ASP A 280 -17.96 -16.08 0.62
N ALA A 281 -18.81 -15.17 0.14
CA ALA A 281 -18.41 -13.80 -0.17
C ALA A 281 -18.83 -12.88 0.97
N TYR A 282 -17.87 -12.06 1.41
CA TYR A 282 -18.02 -11.11 2.51
C TYR A 282 -17.83 -9.69 1.99
N GLU A 283 -18.60 -8.77 2.56
CA GLU A 283 -18.44 -7.33 2.36
C GLU A 283 -18.39 -6.61 3.70
N ARG A 284 -17.66 -5.49 3.75
CA ARG A 284 -17.60 -4.62 4.92
C ARG A 284 -18.74 -3.61 4.84
N ILE A 285 -19.84 -3.90 5.55
CA ILE A 285 -21.05 -3.08 5.59
C ILE A 285 -21.13 -2.44 6.98
N ASP A 286 -21.22 -1.11 7.04
CA ASP A 286 -21.21 -0.31 8.28
C ASP A 286 -20.00 -0.63 9.18
N GLY A 287 -18.83 -0.84 8.56
CA GLY A 287 -17.58 -1.14 9.25
C GLY A 287 -17.48 -2.56 9.81
N ARG A 288 -18.41 -3.47 9.47
CA ARG A 288 -18.41 -4.86 9.92
C ARG A 288 -18.41 -5.82 8.73
N TRP A 289 -17.67 -6.92 8.85
CA TRP A 289 -17.73 -8.01 7.86
C TRP A 289 -19.04 -8.77 7.98
N GLN A 290 -19.78 -8.83 6.87
CA GLN A 290 -21.03 -9.57 6.77
C GLN A 290 -20.97 -10.46 5.53
N VAL A 291 -21.44 -11.69 5.64
CA VAL A 291 -21.57 -12.57 4.48
C VAL A 291 -22.70 -12.04 3.59
N VAL A 292 -22.42 -11.86 2.30
CA VAL A 292 -23.39 -11.42 1.29
C VAL A 292 -23.82 -12.56 0.38
N TRP A 293 -22.94 -13.53 0.11
CA TRP A 293 -23.30 -14.75 -0.60
C TRP A 293 -22.67 -15.98 0.04
N SER A 294 -23.41 -17.07 0.05
CA SER A 294 -22.90 -18.39 0.40
C SER A 294 -23.33 -19.40 -0.65
N GLN A 295 -22.40 -20.19 -1.16
CA GLN A 295 -22.69 -21.30 -2.05
C GLN A 295 -21.98 -22.55 -1.57
N ALA A 296 -22.71 -23.65 -1.53
CA ALA A 296 -22.15 -24.96 -1.25
C ALA A 296 -22.30 -25.89 -2.46
N THR A 297 -21.32 -26.75 -2.71
CA THR A 297 -21.36 -27.78 -3.76
C THR A 297 -20.95 -29.11 -3.18
N MET A 298 -21.87 -30.09 -3.23
CA MET A 298 -21.64 -31.42 -2.66
C MET A 298 -20.49 -32.13 -3.37
N ILE A 299 -19.55 -32.66 -2.61
CA ILE A 299 -18.47 -33.51 -3.09
C ILE A 299 -19.04 -34.92 -3.13
N LYS A 300 -19.19 -35.48 -4.33
CA LYS A 300 -19.60 -36.88 -4.48
C LYS A 300 -18.46 -37.79 -3.98
N PRO A 301 -18.80 -38.87 -3.25
CA PRO A 301 -17.81 -39.86 -2.81
C PRO A 301 -17.11 -40.54 -3.99
#